data_AF-A0A5K1G1F0-F1
#
_entry.id   AF-A0A5K1G1F0-F1
#
_cell.length_a   1.000
_cell.length_b   1.000
_cell.length_c   1.000
_cell.angle_alpha   90.00
_cell.angle_beta   90.00
_cell.angle_gamma   90.00
#
_symmetry.space_group_name_H-M   'P 1'
#
loop_
_entity.id
_entity.type
_entity.pdbx_description
1 polymer ?
#
loop_
_entity_poly.entity_id
_entity_poly.type
_entity_poly.pdbx_seq_one_letter_code
_entity_poly.pdbx_strand_id
1 'polypeptide(L)' 'YFVSGTDIGKFTMKTVDDPRTINKTVHFRPPSNFLTVNELASMWEKKIGRVLPRASIPESQLLRMAK' A
#
# COMPACT_ATOMS: atom_id res chain seq x y z
N TYR A 1 0.75 0.51 3.57
CA TYR A 1 1.37 -0.77 3.15
C TYR A 1 0.89 -1.09 1.76
N PHE A 2 1.76 -1.59 0.89
CA PHE A 2 1.41 -2.05 -0.45
C PHE A 2 1.48 -3.57 -0.51
N VAL A 3 0.47 -4.23 -1.05
CA VAL A 3 0.40 -5.69 -1.15
C VAL A 3 0.04 -6.05 -2.58
N SER A 4 0.73 -7.02 -3.16
CA SER A 4 0.40 -7.52 -4.50
C SER A 4 -0.94 -8.26 -4.46
N GLY A 5 -1.70 -8.23 -5.55
CA GLY A 5 -2.98 -8.96 -5.63
C GLY A 5 -2.83 -10.47 -5.39
N THR A 6 -1.73 -11.06 -5.87
CA THR A 6 -1.42 -12.47 -5.68
C THR A 6 -1.11 -12.80 -4.22
N ASP A 7 -0.40 -11.93 -3.50
CA ASP A 7 -0.15 -12.12 -2.07
C ASP A 7 -1.43 -11.97 -1.25
N ILE A 8 -2.31 -11.02 -1.61
CA ILE A 8 -3.64 -10.89 -0.96
C ILE A 8 -4.37 -12.24 -1.03
N GLY A 9 -4.57 -12.80 -2.24
CA GLY A 9 -5.26 -14.07 -2.40
C GLY A 9 -4.59 -15.24 -1.66
N LYS A 10 -3.26 -15.34 -1.76
CA LYS A 10 -2.48 -16.39 -1.08
C LYS A 10 -2.67 -16.35 0.44
N PHE A 11 -2.55 -15.17 1.05
CA PHE A 11 -2.68 -15.05 2.51
C PHE A 11 -4.13 -15.16 2.97
N THR A 12 -5.11 -14.68 2.20
CA THR A 12 -6.53 -14.93 2.47
C THR A 12 -6.83 -16.42 2.57
N MET A 13 -6.36 -17.24 1.63
CA MET A 13 -6.57 -18.69 1.68
C MET A 13 -5.85 -19.34 2.87
N LYS A 14 -4.65 -18.87 3.23
CA LYS A 14 -3.94 -19.36 4.42
C LYS A 14 -4.68 -19.09 5.72
N THR A 15 -5.49 -18.04 5.79
CA THR A 15 -6.19 -17.64 7.01
C THR A 15 -7.54 -18.33 7.21
N VAL A 16 -8.04 -19.10 6.24
CA VAL A 16 -9.41 -19.62 6.28
C VAL A 16 -9.60 -20.70 7.36
N ASP A 17 -8.61 -21.58 7.52
CA ASP A 17 -8.64 -22.71 8.47
C ASP A 17 -7.60 -22.57 9.59
N ASP A 18 -6.95 -21.42 9.71
CA ASP A 18 -5.96 -21.17 10.76
C ASP A 18 -6.69 -20.87 12.09
N PRO A 19 -6.52 -21.68 13.16
CA PRO A 19 -7.23 -21.45 14.42
C PRO A 19 -6.90 -20.09 15.05
N ARG A 20 -5.78 -19.45 14.67
CA ARG A 20 -5.37 -18.13 15.17
C ARG A 20 -6.21 -16.98 14.61
N THR A 21 -6.96 -17.20 13.53
CA THR A 21 -7.71 -16.15 12.81
C THR A 21 -9.22 -16.21 13.01
N ILE A 22 -9.74 -17.21 13.74
CA ILE A 22 -11.17 -17.34 14.05
C ILE A 22 -11.67 -16.11 14.82
N ASN A 23 -12.69 -15.44 14.27
CA ASN A 23 -13.26 -14.21 14.81
C ASN A 23 -12.19 -13.12 15.05
N LYS A 24 -11.27 -12.93 14.08
CA LYS A 24 -10.23 -11.90 14.11
C LYS A 24 -10.15 -11.12 12.79
N THR A 25 -9.66 -9.90 12.90
CA THR A 25 -9.23 -9.10 11.73
C THR A 25 -7.74 -9.34 11.49
N VAL A 26 -7.38 -9.75 10.28
CA VAL A 26 -5.98 -9.95 9.88
C VAL A 26 -5.45 -8.68 9.22
N HIS A 27 -4.45 -8.04 9.85
CA HIS A 27 -3.82 -6.83 9.31
C HIS A 27 -2.58 -7.18 8.47
N PHE A 28 -2.57 -6.76 7.21
CA PHE A 28 -1.42 -6.93 6.32
C PHE A 28 -0.43 -5.79 6.55
N ARG A 29 0.69 -6.11 7.23
CA ARG A 29 1.75 -5.14 7.54
C ARG A 29 3.13 -5.63 7.10
N PRO A 30 3.35 -5.93 5.80
CA PRO A 30 4.65 -6.35 5.30
C PRO A 30 5.69 -5.22 5.49
N PRO A 31 6.76 -5.43 6.28
CA PRO A 31 7.73 -4.38 6.58
C PRO A 31 8.44 -3.83 5.33
N SER A 32 8.72 -4.69 4.35
CA SER A 32 9.37 -4.32 3.09
C SER A 32 8.52 -3.40 2.20
N ASN A 33 7.21 -3.34 2.44
CA ASN A 33 6.27 -2.57 1.62
C ASN A 33 5.54 -1.50 2.45
N PHE A 34 6.12 -1.11 3.59
CA PHE A 34 5.70 0.04 4.36
C PHE A 34 6.40 1.29 3.81
N LEU A 35 5.72 1.96 2.88
CA LEU A 35 6.31 3.05 2.08
C LEU A 35 5.39 4.27 2.06
N THR A 36 6.00 5.43 2.01
CA THR A 36 5.38 6.72 1.73
C THR A 36 5.23 6.95 0.22
N VAL A 37 4.42 7.95 -0.17
CA VAL A 37 4.29 8.34 -1.59
C VAL A 37 5.61 8.82 -2.18
N ASN A 38 6.47 9.49 -1.38
CA ASN A 38 7.78 9.94 -1.84
C ASN A 38 8.73 8.78 -2.13
N GLU A 39 8.73 7.74 -1.30
CA GLU A 39 9.55 6.54 -1.52
C GLU A 39 9.05 5.75 -2.74
N LEU A 40 7.72 5.63 -2.90
CA LEU A 40 7.13 5.05 -4.11
C LEU A 40 7.53 5.80 -5.38
N ALA A 41 7.45 7.14 -5.36
CA ALA A 41 7.86 7.97 -6.49
C ALA A 41 9.34 7.77 -6.81
N SER A 42 10.23 7.76 -5.81
CA SER A 42 11.66 7.51 -6.01
C SER A 42 11.94 6.12 -6.59
N MET A 43 11.22 5.08 -6.17
CA MET A 43 11.34 3.74 -6.77
C MET A 43 10.87 3.73 -8.23
N TRP A 44 9.80 4.46 -8.54
CA TRP A 44 9.30 4.58 -9.91
C TRP A 44 10.32 5.32 -10.80
N GLU A 45 10.84 6.45 -10.35
CA GLU A 45 11.90 7.23 -11.02
C GLU A 45 13.14 6.36 -11.30
N LYS A 46 13.56 5.53 -10.33
CA LYS A 46 14.63 4.55 -10.52
C LYS A 46 14.31 3.53 -11.61
N LYS A 47 13.06 3.08 -11.72
CA LYS A 47 12.64 2.12 -12.75
C LYS A 47 12.62 2.74 -14.15
N ILE A 48 12.21 3.99 -14.28
CA ILE A 48 12.10 4.68 -15.58
C ILE A 48 13.37 5.45 -15.97
N GLY A 49 14.36 5.55 -15.09
CA GLY A 49 15.64 6.20 -15.35
C GLY A 49 15.60 7.73 -15.44
N ARG A 50 14.56 8.38 -14.90
CA ARG A 50 14.43 9.85 -14.88
C ARG A 50 13.67 10.35 -13.65
N VAL A 51 13.98 11.58 -13.24
CA VAL A 51 13.29 12.29 -12.16
C VAL A 51 12.04 12.98 -12.69
N LEU A 52 10.96 12.96 -11.92
CA LEU A 52 9.69 13.61 -12.26
C LEU A 52 9.45 14.83 -11.36
N PRO A 53 8.86 15.93 -11.87
CA PRO A 53 8.43 17.04 -11.02
C PRO A 53 7.41 16.56 -9.98
N ARG A 54 7.54 17.05 -8.75
CA ARG A 54 6.64 16.71 -7.64
C ARG A 54 5.80 17.94 -7.27
N ALA A 55 4.49 17.76 -7.19
CA ALA A 55 3.56 18.78 -6.70
C ALA A 55 2.95 18.31 -5.37
N SER A 56 2.83 19.23 -4.42
CA SER A 56 2.15 18.95 -3.14
C SER A 56 0.67 19.24 -3.29
N ILE A 57 -0.17 18.31 -2.83
CA ILE A 57 -1.62 18.48 -2.76
C ILE A 57 -1.99 18.62 -1.29
N PRO A 58 -2.45 19.80 -0.84
CA PRO A 58 -2.82 20.00 0.55
C PRO A 58 -4.10 19.24 0.90
N GLU A 59 -4.25 18.90 2.17
CA GLU A 59 -5.44 18.20 2.69
C GLU A 59 -6.75 18.92 2.34
N SER A 60 -6.78 20.25 2.43
CA SER A 60 -7.97 21.07 2.10
C SER A 60 -8.45 20.86 0.67
N GLN A 61 -7.53 20.61 -0.27
CA GLN A 61 -7.89 20.30 -1.65
C GLN A 61 -8.51 18.90 -1.76
N LEU A 62 -7.97 17.91 -1.05
CA LEU A 62 -8.54 16.55 -1.01
C LEU A 62 -9.94 16.56 -0.39
N LEU A 63 -10.12 17.29 0.71
CA LEU A 63 -11.42 17.44 1.38
C LEU A 63 -12.46 18.12 0.48
N ARG A 64 -12.05 19.07 -0.35
CA ARG A 64 -12.93 19.71 -1.32
C ARG A 64 -13.36 18.75 -2.44
N MET A 65 -12.50 17.81 -2.84
CA MET A 65 -12.81 16.82 -3.88
C MET A 65 -13.69 15.65 -3.40
N ALA A 66 -13.69 15.39 -2.09
CA ALA A 66 -14.46 14.30 -1.50
C ALA A 66 -15.93 14.67 -1.19
N LYS A 67 -16.25 15.96 -1.21
CA LYS A 67 -17.61 16.49 -1.08
C LYS A 67 -18.32 16.46 -2.43
#